data_AF-A0A7C5WX71-F1
#
_entry.id   AF-A0A7C5WX71-F1
#
_cell.length_a   1.000
_cell.length_b   1.000
_cell.length_c   1.000
_cell.angle_alpha   90.00
_cell.angle_beta   90.00
_cell.angle_gamma   90.00
#
_symmetry.space_group_name_H-M   'P 1'
#
loop_
_entity.id
_entity.type
_entity.pdbx_description
1 polymer ?
#
loop_
_entity_poly.entity_id
_entity_poly.type
_entity_poly.pdbx_seq_one_letter_code
_entity_poly.pdbx_strand_id
1 'polypeptide(L)'
;MQKPKQPLVSIFATRSPHRLNHIGITVAGLVSIEKPIIRVRGLDTLTGAPALDMKPCDYYDTVKSPRVTWWFKDRWSEWKCKWSYEKVAPRFGPCVEDNT
;
A
#
# COMPACT_ATOMS: atom_id res chain seq x y z
N MET A 1 9.64 -29.10 9.78
CA MET A 1 10.85 -28.24 9.70
C MET A 1 10.47 -26.83 10.10
N GLN A 2 11.24 -26.17 10.96
CA GLN A 2 10.96 -24.80 11.42
C GLN A 2 11.34 -23.81 10.32
N LYS A 3 10.46 -22.84 10.02
CA LYS A 3 10.76 -21.81 9.02
C LYS A 3 11.97 -20.98 9.49
N PRO A 4 12.90 -20.63 8.59
CA PRO A 4 14.03 -19.77 8.93
C PRO A 4 13.53 -18.41 9.42
N LYS A 5 14.22 -17.85 10.42
CA LYS A 5 13.93 -16.50 10.92
C LYS A 5 14.12 -15.49 9.79
N GLN A 6 13.16 -14.56 9.65
CA GLN A 6 13.26 -13.48 8.67
C GLN A 6 14.54 -12.65 8.94
N PRO A 7 15.29 -12.28 7.89
CA PRO A 7 16.55 -11.55 8.07
C PRO A 7 16.30 -10.11 8.55
N LEU A 8 17.24 -9.59 9.35
CA LEU A 8 17.31 -8.16 9.61
C LEU A 8 17.87 -7.46 8.35
N VAL A 9 17.18 -6.44 7.87
CA VAL A 9 17.54 -5.71 6.64
C VAL A 9 17.53 -4.20 6.87
N SER A 10 18.29 -3.46 6.05
CA SER A 10 18.30 -2.00 6.06
C SER A 10 16.91 -1.43 5.76
N ILE A 11 16.60 -0.24 6.32
CA ILE A 11 15.33 0.45 6.10
C ILE A 11 15.03 0.68 4.61
N PHE A 12 16.07 0.92 3.80
CA PHE A 12 15.96 1.14 2.35
C PHE A 12 15.54 -0.12 1.58
N ALA A 13 15.70 -1.31 2.16
CA ALA A 13 15.22 -2.56 1.59
C ALA A 13 13.76 -2.87 1.97
N THR A 14 13.06 -1.93 2.61
CA THR A 14 11.70 -2.13 3.16
C THR A 14 10.74 -1.02 2.74
N ARG A 15 9.45 -1.24 3.03
CA ARG A 15 8.39 -0.22 2.95
C ARG A 15 7.93 0.25 4.33
N SER A 16 8.79 0.18 5.36
CA SER A 16 8.45 0.63 6.71
C SER A 16 8.09 2.13 6.72
N PRO A 17 7.09 2.55 7.52
CA PRO A 17 6.77 3.97 7.71
C PRO A 17 7.82 4.69 8.56
N HIS A 18 8.64 3.98 9.34
CA HIS A 18 9.73 4.55 10.14
C HIS A 18 10.99 4.81 9.29
N ARG A 19 10.92 5.83 8.44
CA ARG A 19 11.97 6.20 7.47
C ARG A 19 12.37 7.67 7.66
N LEU A 20 13.58 8.06 7.23
CA LEU A 20 14.05 9.44 7.42
C LEU A 20 13.10 10.49 6.82
N ASN A 21 12.56 10.21 5.62
CA ASN A 21 11.52 11.02 4.99
C ASN A 21 10.22 10.23 4.95
N HIS A 22 9.23 10.59 5.76
CA HIS A 22 7.93 9.90 5.91
C HIS A 22 6.99 10.06 4.70
N ILE A 23 7.49 9.72 3.51
CA ILE A 23 6.74 9.75 2.25
C ILE A 23 6.31 8.32 1.92
N GLY A 24 4.99 8.11 1.91
CA GLY A 24 4.32 6.91 1.42
C GLY A 24 3.92 7.06 -0.05
N ILE A 25 3.85 5.95 -0.77
CA ILE A 25 3.38 5.92 -2.16
C ILE A 25 2.43 4.74 -2.30
N THR A 26 1.25 5.02 -2.84
CA THR A 26 0.17 4.05 -2.98
C THR A 26 -0.46 4.20 -4.34
N VAL A 27 -0.56 3.08 -5.06
CA VAL A 27 -1.34 3.02 -6.30
C VAL A 27 -2.78 2.73 -5.90
N ALA A 28 -3.65 3.72 -6.03
CA ALA A 28 -5.05 3.62 -5.70
C ALA A 28 -5.91 3.60 -6.97
N GLY A 29 -7.01 2.85 -6.93
CA GLY A 29 -8.00 2.85 -8.01
C GLY A 29 -8.87 4.11 -7.94
N LEU A 30 -8.97 4.84 -9.05
CA LEU A 30 -9.87 5.99 -9.15
C LEU A 30 -11.34 5.53 -9.18
N VAL A 31 -12.19 6.16 -8.37
CA VAL A 31 -13.64 5.86 -8.28
C VAL A 31 -14.45 6.99 -8.93
N SER A 32 -14.30 8.24 -8.46
CA SER A 32 -14.97 9.41 -9.02
C SER A 32 -14.13 10.67 -8.86
N ILE A 33 -14.46 11.70 -9.63
CA ILE A 33 -13.88 13.05 -9.53
C ILE A 33 -15.03 14.05 -9.45
N GLU A 34 -15.14 14.71 -8.30
CA GLU A 34 -16.17 15.71 -7.99
C GLU A 34 -15.47 16.92 -7.38
N LYS A 35 -14.98 17.83 -8.23
CA LYS A 35 -14.03 18.88 -7.82
C LYS A 35 -14.53 19.65 -6.58
N PRO A 36 -13.67 19.83 -5.54
CA PRO A 36 -12.24 19.51 -5.48
C PRO A 36 -11.91 18.09 -4.98
N ILE A 37 -12.90 17.21 -4.87
CA ILE A 37 -12.80 15.88 -4.25
C ILE A 37 -12.44 14.81 -5.30
N ILE A 38 -11.54 13.91 -4.93
CA ILE A 38 -11.22 12.70 -5.68
C ILE A 38 -11.50 11.51 -4.78
N ARG A 39 -12.41 10.63 -5.20
CA ARG A 39 -12.69 9.39 -4.48
C ARG A 39 -11.83 8.27 -5.05
N VAL A 40 -11.11 7.56 -4.18
CA VAL A 40 -10.20 6.46 -4.56
C VAL A 40 -10.39 5.25 -3.66
N ARG A 41 -10.01 4.07 -4.15
CA ARG A 41 -10.00 2.81 -3.42
C ARG A 41 -8.58 2.28 -3.29
N GLY A 42 -8.21 1.77 -2.11
CA GLY A 42 -6.90 1.14 -1.92
C GLY A 42 -5.85 2.01 -1.25
N LEU A 43 -6.22 3.18 -0.71
CA LEU A 43 -5.33 3.94 0.17
C LEU A 43 -5.04 3.16 1.45
N ASP A 44 -3.80 3.31 1.94
CA ASP A 44 -3.25 2.69 3.15
C ASP A 44 -2.73 3.77 4.12
N THR A 45 -3.34 4.95 4.08
CA THR A 45 -3.02 6.10 4.92
C THR A 45 -4.05 6.30 6.03
N LEU A 46 -3.67 6.96 7.12
CA LEU A 46 -4.62 7.38 8.15
C LEU A 46 -5.45 8.58 7.67
N THR A 47 -6.69 8.70 8.16
CA THR A 47 -7.52 9.89 7.96
C THR A 47 -6.77 11.16 8.38
N GLY A 48 -6.80 12.18 7.53
CA GLY A 48 -6.11 13.45 7.76
C GLY A 48 -4.63 13.46 7.37
N ALA A 49 -4.08 12.36 6.86
CA ALA A 49 -2.74 12.35 6.28
C ALA A 49 -2.65 13.36 5.12
N PRO A 50 -1.61 14.21 5.06
CA PRO A 50 -1.49 15.21 4.01
C PRO A 50 -1.16 14.55 2.66
N ALA A 51 -1.91 14.93 1.63
CA ALA A 51 -1.56 14.60 0.25
C ALA A 51 -0.44 15.54 -0.23
N LEU A 52 0.68 14.97 -0.68
CA LEU A 52 1.82 15.74 -1.18
C LEU A 52 1.77 15.91 -2.70
N ASP A 53 1.32 14.88 -3.40
CA ASP A 53 1.42 14.78 -4.86
C ASP A 53 0.48 13.67 -5.37
N MET A 54 0.02 13.82 -6.60
CA MET A 54 -0.82 12.83 -7.30
C MET A 54 -0.42 12.79 -8.78
N LYS A 55 -0.24 11.57 -9.31
CA LYS A 55 0.14 11.33 -10.71
C LYS A 55 -0.65 10.16 -11.28
N PRO A 56 -0.96 10.15 -12.58
CA PRO A 56 -1.46 8.95 -13.25
C PRO A 56 -0.46 7.79 -13.07
N CYS A 57 -0.97 6.58 -12.85
CA CYS A 57 -0.18 5.35 -12.83
C CYS A 57 -0.38 4.65 -14.17
N ASP A 58 0.69 4.49 -14.94
CA ASP A 58 0.60 3.95 -16.30
C ASP A 58 1.63 2.84 -16.57
N TYR A 59 1.87 2.57 -17.85
CA TYR A 59 2.78 1.51 -18.29
C TYR A 59 4.25 1.79 -17.93
N TYR A 60 4.63 3.06 -17.70
CA TYR A 60 5.98 3.43 -17.26
C TYR A 60 6.24 3.07 -15.80
N ASP A 61 5.22 2.97 -14.96
CA ASP A 61 5.35 2.66 -13.53
C ASP A 61 5.41 1.15 -13.23
N THR A 62 5.12 0.30 -14.23
CA THR A 62 4.87 -1.13 -14.03
C THR A 62 6.09 -1.99 -14.38
N VAL A 63 6.64 -2.68 -13.37
CA VAL A 63 7.62 -3.75 -13.56
C VAL A 63 6.92 -5.11 -13.53
N LYS A 64 6.81 -5.80 -14.68
CA LYS A 64 6.07 -7.07 -14.80
C LYS A 64 6.67 -8.24 -14.03
N SER A 65 7.99 -8.26 -13.83
CA SER A 65 8.68 -9.38 -13.19
C SER A 65 9.85 -8.88 -12.33
N PRO A 66 9.54 -8.19 -11.21
CA PRO A 66 10.58 -7.65 -10.34
C PRO A 66 11.35 -8.78 -9.67
N ARG A 67 12.68 -8.65 -9.62
CA ARG A 67 13.50 -9.54 -8.80
C ARG A 67 13.25 -9.21 -7.34
N VAL A 68 12.77 -10.19 -6.58
CA VAL A 68 12.51 -10.06 -5.15
C VAL A 68 13.21 -11.20 -4.39
N THR A 69 13.61 -10.91 -3.16
CA THR A 69 14.30 -11.85 -2.27
C THR A 69 13.38 -12.99 -1.84
N TRP A 70 13.96 -14.14 -1.46
CA TRP A 70 13.20 -15.30 -1.00
C TRP A 70 12.31 -14.96 0.21
N TRP A 71 12.83 -14.20 1.18
CA TRP A 71 12.11 -13.86 2.40
C TRP A 71 10.90 -12.97 2.12
N PHE A 72 10.97 -12.12 1.10
CA PHE A 72 9.84 -11.32 0.63
C PHE A 72 8.79 -12.21 -0.06
N LYS A 73 9.20 -13.16 -0.90
CA LYS A 73 8.27 -14.12 -1.54
C LYS A 73 7.52 -14.95 -0.52
N ASP A 74 8.20 -15.43 0.51
CA ASP A 74 7.59 -16.19 1.61
C ASP A 74 6.56 -15.32 2.34
N ARG A 75 6.95 -14.09 2.71
CA ARG A 75 6.06 -13.14 3.40
C ARG A 75 4.84 -12.79 2.54
N TRP A 76 5.05 -12.55 1.25
CA TRP A 76 3.99 -12.21 0.30
C TRP A 76 3.00 -13.37 0.12
N SER A 77 3.49 -14.60 0.06
CA SER A 77 2.64 -15.79 -0.05
C SER A 77 1.78 -15.98 1.19
N GLU A 78 2.33 -15.73 2.38
CA GLU A 78 1.56 -15.73 3.64
C GLU A 78 0.51 -14.61 3.67
N TRP A 79 0.88 -13.41 3.22
CA TRP A 79 0.00 -12.25 3.21
C TRP A 79 -1.14 -12.39 2.21
N LYS A 80 -0.86 -12.83 0.97
CA LYS A 80 -1.88 -13.09 -0.06
C LYS A 80 -3.02 -13.97 0.44
N CYS A 81 -2.70 -14.99 1.24
CA CYS A 81 -3.70 -15.91 1.77
C CYS A 81 -4.48 -15.36 2.98
N LYS A 82 -3.97 -14.31 3.65
CA LYS A 82 -4.54 -13.77 4.89
C LYS A 82 -5.20 -12.40 4.72
N TRP A 83 -4.90 -11.71 3.63
CA TRP A 83 -5.24 -10.29 3.46
C TRP A 83 -6.45 -10.14 2.54
N SER A 84 -7.62 -9.87 3.14
CA SER A 84 -8.74 -9.23 2.41
C SER A 84 -8.72 -7.75 2.76
N TYR A 85 -8.70 -6.89 1.75
CA TYR A 85 -8.72 -5.44 1.93
C TYR A 85 -9.90 -5.02 2.81
N GLU A 86 -11.07 -5.63 2.63
CA GLU A 86 -12.27 -5.38 3.43
C GLU A 86 -12.07 -5.64 4.93
N LYS A 87 -11.20 -6.57 5.31
CA LYS A 87 -10.90 -6.90 6.72
C LYS A 87 -9.91 -5.93 7.35
N VAL A 88 -9.15 -5.19 6.55
CA VAL A 88 -8.02 -4.37 6.98
C VAL A 88 -8.32 -2.88 6.84
N ALA A 89 -9.09 -2.51 5.81
CA ALA A 89 -9.57 -1.15 5.55
C ALA A 89 -10.20 -0.46 6.77
N PRO A 90 -10.97 -1.13 7.65
CA PRO A 90 -11.53 -0.45 8.83
C PRO A 90 -10.48 0.15 9.77
N ARG A 91 -9.21 -0.32 9.73
CA ARG A 91 -8.10 0.22 10.53
C ARG A 91 -7.40 1.44 9.90
N PHE A 92 -7.60 1.68 8.61
CA PHE A 92 -7.07 2.82 7.88
C PHE A 92 -8.11 3.94 7.73
N GLY A 93 -9.20 3.82 8.49
CA GLY A 93 -10.38 4.68 8.42
C GLY A 93 -11.37 4.15 7.39
N PRO A 94 -12.68 4.29 7.63
CA PRO A 94 -13.64 4.01 6.57
C PRO A 94 -13.37 5.00 5.43
N CYS A 95 -13.28 4.49 4.21
CA CYS A 95 -13.86 5.25 3.11
C CYS A 95 -15.36 5.17 3.40
N VAL A 96 -15.87 6.10 4.21
CA VAL A 96 -17.32 6.21 4.36
C VAL A 96 -17.82 6.43 2.94
N GLU A 97 -18.51 5.42 2.41
CA GLU A 97 -19.44 5.67 1.34
C GLU A 97 -20.46 6.62 1.96
N ASP A 98 -20.19 7.92 1.84
CA ASP A 98 -21.23 8.90 2.00
C ASP A 98 -22.26 8.51 0.94
N ASN A 99 -23.38 7.93 1.37
CA ASN A 99 -24.58 7.77 0.55
C ASN A 99 -25.19 9.17 0.30
N THR A 100 -24.40 10.05 -0.31
CA THR A 100 -24.79 11.38 -0.78
C THR A 100 -24.46 11.50 -2.25
#